data_AF-A0A944W5K1-F1
#
_entry.id   AF-A0A944W5K1-F1
#
_cell.length_a   1.000
_cell.length_b   1.000
_cell.length_c   1.000
_cell.angle_alpha   90.00
_cell.angle_beta   90.00
_cell.angle_gamma   90.00
#
_symmetry.space_group_name_H-M   'P 1'
#
loop_
_entity.id
_entity.type
_entity.pdbx_description
1 polymer ?
#
loop_
_entity_poly.entity_id
_entity_poly.type
_entity_poly.pdbx_seq_one_letter_code
_entity_poly.pdbx_strand_id
1 'polypeptide(L)'
;MPVTGFEIKRRHPVADGQEFGDAGAYEEIVGTLKFAIDPEHPANERITDVKLAPRNADGLVEFESDLTIVAPVDPSRGNNRMLLDVVNRGNRVSVPMFNLGERPVYGGVHPADPNEPVDPGNG
;
A
#
# COMPACT_ATOMS: atom_id res chain seq x y z
N MET A 1 -8.35 -6.97 -11.49
CA MET A 1 -7.39 -7.84 -10.78
C MET A 1 -8.02 -8.23 -9.44
N PRO A 2 -8.44 -9.49 -9.26
CA PRO A 2 -9.01 -9.93 -7.99
C PRO A 2 -7.92 -10.01 -6.92
N VAL A 3 -8.15 -9.36 -5.78
CA VAL A 3 -7.41 -9.62 -4.54
C VAL A 3 -7.97 -10.90 -3.95
N THR A 4 -7.09 -11.86 -3.66
CA THR A 4 -7.45 -13.16 -3.06
C THR A 4 -7.09 -13.23 -1.58
N GLY A 5 -6.24 -12.32 -1.10
CA GLY A 5 -5.90 -12.22 0.31
C GLY A 5 -5.13 -10.96 0.66
N PHE A 6 -5.15 -10.62 1.95
CA PHE A 6 -4.30 -9.60 2.53
C PHE A 6 -3.68 -10.14 3.81
N GLU A 7 -2.37 -10.31 3.78
CA GLU A 7 -1.59 -10.74 4.94
C GLU A 7 -1.05 -9.50 5.67
N ILE A 8 -1.66 -9.16 6.80
CA ILE A 8 -1.20 -8.05 7.64
C ILE A 8 0.06 -8.50 8.38
N LYS A 9 1.16 -7.79 8.14
CA LYS A 9 2.45 -8.01 8.82
C LYS A 9 2.58 -7.19 10.09
N ARG A 10 2.11 -5.94 10.07
CA ARG A 10 2.15 -5.03 11.23
C ARG A 10 1.05 -3.97 11.19
N ARG A 11 0.69 -3.49 12.38
CA ARG A 11 -0.13 -2.28 12.61
C ARG A 11 0.57 -1.44 13.67
N HIS A 12 0.64 -0.13 13.48
CA HIS A 12 1.22 0.77 14.48
C HIS A 12 0.57 2.15 14.43
N PRO A 13 0.51 2.86 15.57
CA PRO A 13 0.01 4.23 15.58
C PRO A 13 0.93 5.14 14.74
N VAL A 14 0.34 6.03 13.95
CA VAL A 14 1.06 7.14 13.31
C VAL A 14 1.30 8.22 14.35
N ALA A 15 2.49 8.82 14.34
CA ALA A 15 2.85 9.93 15.21
C ALA A 15 2.53 9.68 16.70
N ASP A 16 2.87 8.47 17.18
CA ASP A 16 2.63 8.01 18.55
C ASP A 16 1.17 8.16 19.03
N GLY A 17 0.21 8.14 18.10
CA GLY A 17 -1.22 8.23 18.39
C GLY A 17 -1.76 9.65 18.49
N GLN A 18 -1.01 10.64 18.00
CA GLN A 18 -1.50 12.01 17.86
C GLN A 18 -2.86 12.05 17.11
N GLU A 19 -3.77 12.88 17.59
CA GLU A 19 -5.06 13.12 16.94
C GLU A 19 -4.97 14.19 15.86
N PHE A 20 -5.65 13.96 14.73
CA PHE A 20 -5.73 14.88 13.60
C PHE A 20 -7.18 15.37 13.41
N GLY A 21 -7.54 16.42 14.14
CA GLY A 21 -8.87 17.03 14.10
C GLY A 21 -10.00 16.01 14.31
N ASP A 22 -11.08 16.14 13.54
CA ASP A 22 -12.26 15.29 13.66
C ASP A 22 -12.02 13.83 13.26
N ALA A 23 -10.95 13.53 12.52
CA ALA A 23 -10.61 12.16 12.12
C ALA A 23 -9.98 11.34 13.27
N GLY A 24 -9.42 12.01 14.30
CA GLY A 24 -8.78 11.36 15.44
C GLY A 24 -7.39 10.81 15.10
N ALA A 25 -6.95 9.81 15.87
CA ALA A 25 -5.66 9.16 15.66
C ALA A 25 -5.67 8.28 14.39
N TYR A 26 -4.50 8.15 13.77
CA TYR A 26 -4.28 7.29 12.60
C TYR A 26 -3.38 6.11 12.94
N GLU A 27 -3.51 5.06 12.15
CA GLU A 27 -2.61 3.91 12.17
C GLU A 27 -2.08 3.60 10.78
N GLU A 28 -0.86 3.06 10.74
CA GLU A 28 -0.25 2.49 9.56
C GLU A 28 -0.35 0.96 9.61
N ILE A 29 -0.97 0.39 8.58
CA ILE A 29 -1.15 -1.05 8.37
C ILE A 29 -0.27 -1.45 7.20
N VAL A 30 0.69 -2.34 7.45
CA VAL A 30 1.61 -2.85 6.42
C VAL A 30 1.39 -4.34 6.22
N GLY A 31 1.35 -4.77 4.98
CA GLY A 31 1.16 -6.18 4.64
C GLY A 31 1.43 -6.49 3.18
N THR A 32 1.07 -7.71 2.79
CA THR A 32 1.22 -8.20 1.41
C THR A 32 -0.16 -8.59 0.87
N LEU A 33 -0.54 -7.99 -0.25
CA LEU A 33 -1.70 -8.39 -1.04
C LEU A 33 -1.35 -9.58 -1.91
N LYS A 34 -2.28 -10.54 -1.99
CA LYS A 34 -2.23 -11.68 -2.88
C LYS A 34 -3.26 -11.51 -3.98
N PHE A 35 -2.87 -11.86 -5.20
CA PHE A 35 -3.69 -11.72 -6.40
C PHE A 35 -3.72 -13.03 -7.17
N ALA A 36 -4.84 -13.30 -7.83
CA ALA A 36 -4.94 -14.36 -8.83
C ALA A 36 -5.77 -13.84 -10.00
N ILE A 37 -5.21 -13.85 -11.21
CA ILE A 37 -5.89 -13.33 -12.41
C ILE A 37 -6.07 -14.42 -13.46
N ASP A 38 -7.17 -14.35 -14.20
CA ASP A 38 -7.35 -15.14 -15.42
C ASP A 38 -6.56 -14.49 -16.57
N PRO A 39 -5.53 -15.16 -17.14
CA PRO A 39 -4.74 -14.60 -18.24
C PRO A 39 -5.52 -14.47 -19.55
N GLU A 40 -6.67 -15.12 -19.70
CA GLU A 40 -7.53 -15.03 -20.88
C GLU A 40 -8.62 -13.95 -20.75
N HIS A 41 -8.76 -13.33 -19.57
CA HIS A 41 -9.76 -12.28 -19.37
C HIS A 41 -9.42 -11.02 -20.21
N PRO A 42 -10.37 -10.43 -20.95
CA PRO A 42 -10.11 -9.29 -21.86
C PRO A 42 -9.40 -8.10 -21.21
N ALA A 43 -9.67 -7.82 -19.93
CA ALA A 43 -9.00 -6.75 -19.18
C ALA A 43 -7.49 -6.96 -18.97
N ASN A 44 -6.99 -8.20 -19.11
CA ASN A 44 -5.60 -8.58 -18.88
C ASN A 44 -4.80 -8.76 -20.18
N GLU A 45 -5.44 -8.68 -21.36
CA GLU A 45 -4.79 -8.92 -22.67
C GLU A 45 -3.60 -7.99 -22.95
N ARG A 46 -3.59 -6.79 -22.35
CA ARG A 46 -2.50 -5.81 -22.48
C ARG A 46 -1.29 -6.11 -21.60
N ILE A 47 -1.38 -7.07 -20.69
CA ILE A 47 -0.26 -7.49 -19.86
C ILE A 47 0.61 -8.41 -20.72
N THR A 48 1.79 -7.92 -21.09
CA THR A 48 2.75 -8.67 -21.90
C THR A 48 3.07 -10.02 -21.25
N ASP A 49 3.06 -11.07 -22.06
CA ASP A 49 3.38 -12.45 -21.66
C ASP A 49 2.52 -13.05 -20.54
N VAL A 50 1.41 -12.42 -20.15
CA VAL A 50 0.53 -12.94 -19.09
C VAL A 50 0.02 -14.35 -19.39
N LYS A 51 -0.17 -14.67 -20.68
CA LYS A 51 -0.60 -16.00 -21.13
C LYS A 51 0.47 -17.07 -20.99
N LEU A 52 1.75 -16.67 -20.93
CA LEU A 52 2.91 -17.54 -20.77
C LEU A 52 3.30 -17.75 -19.29
N ALA A 53 2.72 -16.97 -18.38
CA ALA A 53 3.02 -17.08 -16.96
C ALA A 53 2.56 -18.44 -16.40
N PRO A 54 3.27 -18.99 -15.38
CA PRO A 54 2.82 -20.17 -14.65
C PRO A 54 1.41 -19.98 -14.09
N ARG A 55 0.62 -21.06 -14.11
CA ARG A 55 -0.77 -21.06 -13.65
C ARG A 55 -0.94 -22.03 -12.48
N ASN A 56 -1.78 -21.67 -11.51
CA ASN A 56 -2.16 -22.55 -10.42
C ASN A 56 -3.13 -23.65 -10.90
N ALA A 57 -3.59 -24.51 -9.98
CA ALA A 57 -4.51 -25.61 -10.32
C ALA A 57 -5.87 -25.12 -10.88
N ASP A 58 -6.26 -23.88 -10.58
CA ASP A 58 -7.48 -23.24 -11.08
C ASP A 58 -7.25 -22.52 -12.42
N GLY A 59 -6.04 -22.60 -12.98
CA GLY A 59 -5.67 -21.96 -14.25
C GLY A 59 -5.39 -20.45 -14.14
N LEU A 60 -5.26 -19.92 -12.92
CA LEU A 60 -5.01 -18.50 -12.66
C LEU A 60 -3.51 -18.21 -12.50
N VAL A 61 -3.09 -17.00 -12.87
CA VAL A 61 -1.75 -16.48 -12.62
C VAL A 61 -1.73 -15.80 -11.25
N GLU A 62 -0.87 -16.30 -10.35
CA GLU A 62 -0.72 -15.79 -8.98
C GLU A 62 0.46 -14.84 -8.86
N PHE A 63 0.29 -13.76 -8.11
CA PHE A 63 1.35 -12.82 -7.77
C PHE A 63 1.01 -12.05 -6.49
N GLU A 64 2.01 -11.39 -5.93
CA GLU A 64 1.89 -10.64 -4.67
C GLU A 64 2.45 -9.22 -4.81
N SER A 65 2.01 -8.32 -3.94
CA SER A 65 2.53 -6.96 -3.85
C SER A 65 2.47 -6.46 -2.40
N ASP A 66 3.45 -5.66 -1.99
CA ASP A 66 3.38 -4.97 -0.70
C ASP A 66 2.33 -3.85 -0.73
N LEU A 67 1.63 -3.68 0.38
CA LEU A 67 0.64 -2.63 0.59
C LEU A 67 0.89 -1.96 1.94
N THR A 68 0.81 -0.64 1.94
CA THR A 68 0.67 0.15 3.16
C THR A 68 -0.62 0.97 3.11
N ILE A 69 -1.36 0.96 4.21
CA ILE A 69 -2.55 1.78 4.41
C ILE A 69 -2.30 2.69 5.60
N VAL A 70 -2.52 3.99 5.42
CA VAL A 70 -2.63 4.95 6.53
C VAL A 70 -4.10 5.34 6.65
N ALA A 71 -4.72 5.04 7.78
CA ALA A 71 -6.16 5.23 7.97
C ALA A 71 -6.47 5.68 9.41
N PRO A 72 -7.62 6.35 9.63
CA PRO A 72 -8.12 6.60 10.98
C PRO A 72 -8.27 5.29 11.74
N VAL A 73 -7.89 5.30 13.02
CA VAL A 73 -8.10 4.16 13.94
C VAL A 73 -9.59 3.85 14.08
N ASP A 74 -10.44 4.87 14.04
CA ASP A 74 -11.90 4.74 13.92
C ASP A 74 -12.34 5.04 12.48
N PRO A 75 -12.65 4.01 11.67
CA PRO A 75 -13.05 4.22 10.27
C PRO A 75 -14.31 5.08 10.11
N SER A 76 -15.18 5.16 11.12
CA SER A 76 -16.38 5.98 11.07
C SER A 76 -16.10 7.48 11.12
N ARG A 77 -14.90 7.88 11.57
CA ARG A 77 -14.41 9.26 11.59
C ARG A 77 -13.68 9.66 10.30
N GLY A 78 -13.52 8.73 9.36
CA GLY A 78 -12.95 9.00 8.05
C GLY A 78 -13.91 9.75 7.11
N ASN A 79 -13.38 10.35 6.05
CA ASN A 79 -14.17 11.10 5.05
C ASN A 79 -14.68 10.25 3.87
N ASN A 80 -14.61 8.92 3.98
CA ASN A 80 -14.98 7.94 2.94
C ASN A 80 -14.28 8.15 1.58
N ARG A 81 -13.09 8.74 1.58
CA ARG A 81 -12.25 8.90 0.38
C ARG A 81 -10.90 8.22 0.59
N MET A 82 -10.32 7.77 -0.52
CA MET A 82 -8.98 7.18 -0.55
C MET A 82 -8.09 8.02 -1.45
N LEU A 83 -6.91 8.38 -0.95
CA LEU A 83 -5.79 8.81 -1.77
C LEU A 83 -4.94 7.57 -2.08
N LEU A 84 -4.78 7.25 -3.36
CA LEU A 84 -4.04 6.08 -3.81
C LEU A 84 -2.67 6.49 -4.36
N ASP A 85 -1.61 5.98 -3.75
CA ASP A 85 -0.24 6.17 -4.20
C ASP A 85 0.22 4.91 -4.98
N VAL A 86 0.32 5.02 -6.31
CA VAL A 86 0.90 3.96 -7.15
C VAL A 86 2.38 4.29 -7.34
N VAL A 87 3.20 3.77 -6.44
CA VAL A 87 4.60 4.15 -6.31
C VAL A 87 5.49 3.46 -7.34
N ASN A 88 6.50 4.18 -7.84
CA ASN A 88 7.61 3.60 -8.60
C ASN A 88 8.78 3.33 -7.64
N ARG A 89 9.19 2.05 -7.51
CA ARG A 89 10.29 1.59 -6.63
C ARG A 89 10.07 1.80 -5.12
N GLY A 90 8.82 1.79 -4.66
CA GLY A 90 8.48 1.71 -3.23
C GLY A 90 8.50 3.02 -2.44
N ASN A 91 8.93 4.15 -3.03
CA ASN A 91 8.96 5.43 -2.32
C ASN A 91 7.54 5.99 -2.12
N ARG A 92 7.10 6.13 -0.86
CA ARG A 92 5.87 6.85 -0.52
C ARG A 92 5.99 8.32 -0.95
N VAL A 93 5.02 8.82 -1.69
CA VAL A 93 5.04 10.18 -2.27
C VAL A 93 3.97 11.08 -1.66
N SER A 94 2.83 10.50 -1.30
CA SER A 94 1.64 11.26 -0.90
C SER A 94 1.87 12.11 0.35
N VAL A 95 2.36 11.53 1.45
CA VAL A 95 2.55 12.27 2.71
C VAL A 95 3.57 13.41 2.57
N PRO A 96 4.75 13.22 1.94
CA PRO A 96 5.67 14.33 1.66
C PRO A 96 5.10 15.44 0.80
N MET A 97 4.24 15.10 -0.17
CA MET A 97 3.68 16.08 -1.12
C MET A 97 2.53 16.90 -0.55
N PHE A 98 1.67 16.30 0.27
CA PHE A 98 0.47 16.96 0.80
C PHE A 98 0.68 17.55 2.18
N ASN A 99 1.49 16.89 3.03
CA ASN A 99 1.63 17.23 4.44
C ASN A 99 3.06 17.66 4.79
N LEU A 100 3.94 17.88 3.80
CA LEU A 100 5.34 18.27 4.02
C LEU A 100 6.12 17.30 4.92
N GLY A 101 5.70 16.03 5.00
CA GLY A 101 6.43 14.99 5.73
C GLY A 101 7.77 14.64 5.06
N GLU A 102 8.65 14.00 5.81
CA GLU A 102 9.95 13.55 5.30
C GLU A 102 9.79 12.51 4.19
N ARG A 103 10.53 12.69 3.09
CA ARG A 103 10.50 11.78 1.95
C ARG A 103 11.47 10.62 2.21
N PRO A 104 11.00 9.37 2.28
CA PRO A 104 11.89 8.23 2.37
C PRO A 104 12.77 8.17 1.11
N VAL A 105 14.07 7.90 1.29
CA VAL A 105 15.02 7.76 0.19
C VAL A 105 15.35 6.28 -0.01
N TYR A 106 14.53 5.55 -0.77
CA TYR A 106 14.87 4.19 -1.18
C TYR A 106 15.86 4.22 -2.36
N GLY A 107 17.04 3.62 -2.17
CA GLY A 107 18.02 3.37 -3.24
C GLY A 107 19.35 4.15 -3.19
N GLY A 108 19.85 4.52 -2.00
CA GLY A 108 21.21 5.07 -1.78
C GLY A 108 22.14 4.12 -0.98
N VAL A 109 23.34 4.61 -0.59
CA VAL A 109 24.38 3.89 0.20
C VAL A 109 23.93 3.50 1.62
N HIS A 110 22.70 3.84 2.01
CA HIS A 110 22.09 3.43 3.26
C HIS A 110 20.90 2.51 2.99
N PRO A 111 20.88 1.29 3.58
CA PRO A 111 19.68 0.49 3.63
C PRO A 111 18.75 1.10 4.67
N ALA A 112 17.94 2.07 4.27
CA ALA A 112 16.77 2.44 5.06
C ALA A 112 15.81 1.25 5.10
N ASP A 113 15.16 1.05 6.25
CA ASP A 113 14.06 0.10 6.35
C ASP A 113 13.00 0.47 5.30
N PRO A 114 12.59 -0.44 4.38
CA PRO A 114 11.53 -0.17 3.39
C PRO A 114 10.20 0.24 4.02
N ASN A 115 10.10 0.18 5.34
CA ASN A 115 8.93 0.42 6.14
C ASN A 115 9.22 1.39 7.30
N GLU A 116 9.97 2.47 7.07
CA GLU A 116 10.10 3.55 8.05
C GLU A 116 8.72 4.09 8.49
N PRO A 117 8.56 4.47 9.78
CA PRO A 117 7.33 5.05 10.29
C PRO A 117 6.88 6.24 9.45
N VAL A 118 5.57 6.40 9.26
CA VAL A 118 5.02 7.58 8.59
C VAL A 118 5.28 8.84 9.42
N ASP A 119 6.09 9.74 8.89
CA ASP A 119 6.15 11.13 9.35
C ASP A 119 4.90 11.89 8.87
N PRO A 120 3.99 12.33 9.75
CA PRO A 120 2.78 13.05 9.35
C PRO A 120 3.08 14.46 8.83
N GLY A 121 4.29 15.00 9.02
CA GLY A 121 4.65 16.37 8.68
C GLY A 121 3.80 17.40 9.44
N ASN A 122 3.17 18.32 8.71
CA ASN A 122 2.38 19.41 9.29
C ASN A 122 0.88 19.10 9.51
N GLY A 123 0.47 17.83 9.36
CA GLY A 123 -0.89 17.37 9.63
C GLY A 123 -1.80 17.43 8.42
#